data_AF-A0A166RNB6-F1
#
_entry.id   AF-A0A166RNB6-F1
#
_cell.length_a   1.000
_cell.length_b   1.000
_cell.length_c   1.000
_cell.angle_alpha   90.00
_cell.angle_beta   90.00
_cell.angle_gamma   90.00
#
_symmetry.space_group_name_H-M   'P 1'
#
loop_
_entity.id
_entity.type
_entity.pdbx_description
1 polymer ?
#
loop_
_entity_poly.entity_id
_entity_poly.type
_entity_poly.pdbx_seq_one_letter_code
_entity_poly.pdbx_strand_id
1 'polypeptide(L)'
;MPDMKPVVRDPEYYMESYEFVAEDTLFKVPRRYFDLETSIISEAFESRDLEGKPMRLHATKVELERLLSVMYTTTGNPPTFSRNEWESVLKLSTAWNLGTLRALAMDSMLKCSIGSVTKLRLGGAYNVPTWIKEACRELVQRPDPISEEEGTRLGSIALSRICRMREEVIKGGKKKVTVASRWSTQLHDYDCAQDIEKYFSRELEEAARPVADIKSTMVIDITTTDADAPYLQSLPRSEKFYMGHVIFRVGDVLFKVPQRPFELGEPFATMFNLPQSSNPGSASEGSCDQTPIFIQGVTSKDFQALLGILYPVGIFFNSLTALSVDDWESALKLSTMWDFPEIRQHAIRHLQAQVDCVQGIQLSSKYAIPEWLPLALEQLVKRVATIEKAECRLLGMYACGILRIRERMLRAHIEHIRAGIDGELGRLLEPKSLPGWPRAAGLCATAIRDEVLNTEDTFGGAPFDCTKAVREEFEAELRECGAW
;
A
#
# COMPACT_ATOMS: atom_id res chain seq x y z
N MET A 1 -39.05 -21.78 20.05
CA MET A 1 -38.37 -20.74 19.26
C MET A 1 -36.95 -21.22 19.05
N PRO A 2 -36.44 -21.30 17.81
CA PRO A 2 -35.07 -21.77 17.59
C PRO A 2 -34.11 -20.77 18.23
N ASP A 3 -33.08 -21.28 18.91
CA ASP A 3 -31.98 -20.51 19.49
C ASP A 3 -31.40 -19.55 18.44
N MET A 4 -31.84 -18.29 18.46
CA MET A 4 -31.19 -17.24 17.70
C MET A 4 -29.86 -16.98 18.40
N LYS A 5 -28.76 -17.42 17.77
CA LYS A 5 -27.42 -17.03 18.21
C LYS A 5 -27.39 -15.51 18.39
N PRO A 6 -26.83 -15.01 19.51
CA PRO A 6 -26.77 -13.59 19.76
C PRO A 6 -25.94 -12.95 18.64
N VAL A 7 -26.46 -11.87 18.10
CA VAL A 7 -25.73 -11.07 17.13
C VAL A 7 -24.60 -10.36 17.87
N VAL A 8 -23.36 -10.50 17.39
CA VAL A 8 -22.16 -9.94 18.03
C VAL A 8 -21.62 -8.79 17.20
N ARG A 9 -21.07 -7.77 17.85
CA ARG A 9 -20.34 -6.69 17.17
C ARG A 9 -18.95 -7.16 16.76
N ASP A 10 -18.56 -6.88 15.53
CA ASP A 10 -17.21 -7.20 15.08
C ASP A 10 -16.18 -6.42 15.92
N PRO A 11 -15.15 -7.08 16.48
CA PRO A 11 -14.19 -6.42 17.37
C PRO A 11 -13.33 -5.37 16.66
N GLU A 12 -13.17 -5.49 15.34
CA GLU A 12 -12.26 -4.65 14.56
C GLU A 12 -13.01 -3.60 13.75
N TYR A 13 -14.13 -3.98 13.16
CA TYR A 13 -14.93 -3.20 12.22
C TYR A 13 -16.28 -2.77 12.78
N TYR A 14 -16.41 -2.68 14.10
CA TYR A 14 -17.46 -1.92 14.76
C TYR A 14 -16.90 -0.57 15.22
N MET A 15 -16.80 0.37 14.30
CA MET A 15 -16.08 1.62 14.47
C MET A 15 -16.90 2.67 15.22
N GLU A 16 -16.24 3.29 16.20
CA GLU A 16 -16.71 4.49 16.87
C GLU A 16 -16.02 5.74 16.29
N SER A 17 -16.56 6.91 16.57
CA SER A 17 -16.05 8.18 16.02
C SER A 17 -15.63 9.12 17.12
N TYR A 18 -14.61 9.92 16.82
CA TYR A 18 -14.42 11.19 17.49
C TYR A 18 -15.07 12.31 16.72
N GLU A 19 -15.64 13.25 17.47
CA GLU A 19 -16.14 14.51 16.95
C GLU A 19 -15.20 15.63 17.41
N PHE A 20 -14.76 16.45 16.47
CA PHE A 20 -13.82 17.54 16.75
C PHE A 20 -14.37 18.87 16.23
N VAL A 21 -14.06 19.94 16.93
CA VAL A 21 -14.26 21.31 16.47
C VAL A 21 -12.90 21.94 16.27
N ALA A 22 -12.58 22.31 15.04
CA ALA A 22 -11.39 23.10 14.74
C ALA A 22 -11.83 24.40 14.07
N GLU A 23 -11.33 25.53 14.59
CA GLU A 23 -11.76 26.88 14.19
C GLU A 23 -13.27 27.07 14.41
N ASP A 24 -14.08 26.97 13.35
CA ASP A 24 -15.55 27.01 13.35
C ASP A 24 -16.14 25.89 12.48
N THR A 25 -15.50 24.72 12.43
CA THR A 25 -15.97 23.58 11.62
C THR A 25 -16.02 22.31 12.44
N LEU A 26 -17.10 21.55 12.28
CA LEU A 26 -17.31 20.26 12.93
C LEU A 26 -16.78 19.12 12.04
N PHE A 27 -15.98 18.25 12.65
CA PHE A 27 -15.39 17.06 12.07
C PHE A 27 -15.90 15.83 12.79
N LYS A 28 -16.05 14.72 12.07
CA LYS A 28 -16.44 13.42 12.62
C LYS A 28 -15.68 12.34 11.88
N VAL A 29 -14.81 11.61 12.58
CA VAL A 29 -13.92 10.62 11.98
C VAL A 29 -13.77 9.37 12.87
N PRO A 30 -13.52 8.18 12.29
CA PRO A 30 -13.33 6.94 13.07
C PRO A 30 -12.20 7.03 14.10
N ARG A 31 -12.47 6.79 15.38
CA ARG A 31 -11.46 6.96 16.43
C ARG A 31 -10.27 6.02 16.33
N ARG A 32 -10.42 4.88 15.65
CA ARG A 32 -9.42 3.81 15.57
C ARG A 32 -8.00 4.28 15.23
N TYR A 33 -7.83 5.22 14.30
CA TYR A 33 -6.49 5.70 13.91
C TYR A 33 -5.84 6.62 14.94
N PHE A 34 -6.66 7.26 15.78
CA PHE A 34 -6.18 8.01 16.94
C PHE A 34 -5.91 7.11 18.14
N ASP A 35 -6.61 5.99 18.25
CA ASP A 35 -6.44 5.00 19.32
C ASP A 35 -5.24 4.08 19.09
N LEU A 36 -4.87 3.82 17.83
CA LEU A 36 -3.68 3.07 17.45
C LEU A 36 -2.39 3.79 17.82
N GLU A 37 -2.42 5.12 17.81
CA GLU A 37 -1.35 5.95 18.33
C GLU A 37 -1.62 6.16 19.82
N THR A 38 -0.63 6.01 20.71
CA THR A 38 -0.75 6.44 22.11
C THR A 38 -0.75 7.98 22.17
N SER A 39 -1.85 8.55 21.68
CA SER A 39 -2.01 9.97 21.46
C SER A 39 -2.60 10.64 22.69
N ILE A 40 -2.33 11.93 22.84
CA ILE A 40 -2.96 12.73 23.92
C ILE A 40 -4.49 12.75 23.75
N ILE A 41 -4.99 12.54 22.53
CA ILE A 41 -6.41 12.56 22.19
C ILE A 41 -7.13 11.35 22.80
N SER A 42 -6.56 10.14 22.69
CA SER A 42 -7.18 8.93 23.28
C SER A 42 -7.18 9.00 24.82
N GLU A 43 -6.07 9.41 25.45
CA GLU A 43 -6.01 9.62 26.90
C GLU A 43 -7.01 10.68 27.40
N ALA A 44 -7.17 11.78 26.65
CA ALA A 44 -8.12 12.83 26.98
C ALA A 44 -9.58 12.35 26.92
N PHE A 45 -9.88 11.42 26.02
CA PHE A 45 -11.21 10.83 25.86
C PHE A 45 -11.55 9.85 26.98
N GLU A 46 -10.64 8.92 27.29
CA GLU A 46 -10.82 7.91 28.35
C GLU A 46 -10.97 8.52 29.74
N SER A 47 -10.25 9.61 30.02
CA SER A 47 -10.20 10.20 31.36
C SER A 47 -11.44 11.02 31.75
N ARG A 48 -12.34 11.36 30.80
CA ARG A 48 -13.34 12.43 31.01
C ARG A 48 -14.77 12.13 30.60
N ASP A 49 -15.10 10.89 30.26
CA ASP A 49 -16.48 10.46 29.94
C ASP A 49 -17.16 11.38 28.90
N LEU A 50 -16.40 11.74 27.84
CA LEU A 50 -16.84 12.66 26.79
C LEU A 50 -17.66 11.96 25.70
N GLU A 51 -18.36 10.89 26.06
CA GLU A 51 -19.09 10.06 25.11
C GLU A 51 -20.12 10.92 24.35
N GLY A 52 -19.90 11.09 23.05
CA GLY A 52 -20.77 11.89 22.18
C GLY A 52 -20.61 13.41 22.24
N LYS A 53 -19.56 13.95 22.89
CA LYS A 53 -19.29 15.40 22.95
C LYS A 53 -18.13 15.81 22.03
N PRO A 54 -18.30 16.79 21.13
CA PRO A 54 -17.22 17.27 20.28
C PRO A 54 -16.07 17.89 21.09
N MET A 55 -14.82 17.57 20.75
CA MET A 55 -13.62 18.14 21.38
C MET A 55 -13.11 19.35 20.60
N ARG A 56 -12.86 20.49 21.26
CA ARG A 56 -12.29 21.67 20.59
C ARG A 56 -10.77 21.57 20.48
N LEU A 57 -10.28 21.60 19.26
CA LEU A 57 -8.86 21.53 18.93
C LEU A 57 -8.32 22.93 18.63
N HIS A 58 -7.17 23.27 19.19
CA HIS A 58 -6.40 24.46 18.82
C HIS A 58 -5.63 24.23 17.52
N ALA A 59 -6.37 24.06 16.43
CA ALA A 59 -5.86 23.94 15.08
C ALA A 59 -6.77 24.69 14.12
N THR A 60 -6.21 25.19 13.01
CA THR A 60 -7.04 25.71 11.92
C THR A 60 -7.75 24.57 11.19
N LYS A 61 -8.87 24.88 10.53
CA LYS A 61 -9.58 23.90 9.68
C LYS A 61 -8.62 23.20 8.69
N VAL A 62 -7.78 24.00 8.03
CA VAL A 62 -6.88 23.53 6.97
C VAL A 62 -5.78 22.62 7.52
N GLU A 63 -5.21 22.93 8.69
CA GLU A 63 -4.19 22.08 9.31
C GLU A 63 -4.75 20.71 9.69
N LEU A 64 -5.96 20.67 10.26
CA LEU A 64 -6.62 19.42 10.63
C LEU A 64 -6.98 18.61 9.38
N GLU A 65 -7.53 19.22 8.32
CA GLU A 65 -7.83 18.53 7.07
C GLU A 65 -6.59 17.88 6.44
N ARG A 66 -5.42 18.54 6.51
CA ARG A 66 -4.15 17.98 6.02
C ARG A 66 -3.74 16.74 6.81
N LEU A 67 -3.79 16.80 8.14
CA LEU A 67 -3.49 15.64 8.99
C LEU A 67 -4.45 14.48 8.69
N LEU A 68 -5.77 14.76 8.68
CA LEU A 68 -6.78 13.74 8.41
C LEU A 68 -6.66 13.14 7.01
N SER A 69 -6.24 13.94 6.02
CA SER A 69 -5.97 13.44 4.66
C SER A 69 -4.82 12.42 4.61
N VAL A 70 -3.86 12.50 5.54
CA VAL A 70 -2.80 11.49 5.67
C VAL A 70 -3.30 10.26 6.45
N MET A 71 -4.14 10.47 7.47
CA MET A 71 -4.67 9.39 8.30
C MET A 71 -5.70 8.50 7.58
N TYR A 72 -6.60 9.10 6.80
CA TYR A 72 -7.73 8.42 6.16
C TYR A 72 -7.55 8.35 4.65
N THR A 73 -6.41 7.83 4.20
CA THR A 73 -6.16 7.63 2.76
C THR A 73 -6.90 6.39 2.27
N THR A 74 -7.70 6.53 1.20
CA THR A 74 -8.43 5.40 0.60
C THR A 74 -7.52 4.49 -0.25
N THR A 75 -6.40 5.03 -0.77
CA THR A 75 -5.51 4.34 -1.71
C THR A 75 -4.25 3.76 -1.08
N GLY A 76 -4.09 3.90 0.25
CA GLY A 76 -2.90 3.49 0.99
C GLY A 76 -1.63 4.31 0.72
N ASN A 77 -1.67 5.26 -0.23
CA ASN A 77 -0.58 6.20 -0.50
C ASN A 77 -0.88 7.54 0.20
N PRO A 78 0.11 8.17 0.86
CA PRO A 78 -0.05 9.50 1.41
C PRO A 78 -0.33 10.50 0.27
N PRO A 79 -1.10 11.56 0.54
CA PRO A 79 -1.37 12.61 -0.44
C PRO A 79 -0.07 13.30 -0.88
N THR A 80 -0.03 13.74 -2.13
CA THR A 80 1.09 14.53 -2.66
C THR A 80 1.02 15.95 -2.10
N PHE A 81 1.73 16.17 -1.00
CA PHE A 81 1.80 17.45 -0.30
C PHE A 81 3.08 18.22 -0.59
N SER A 82 2.96 19.55 -0.61
CA SER A 82 4.05 20.51 -0.58
C SER A 82 4.70 20.54 0.81
N ARG A 83 5.88 21.18 0.90
CA ARG A 83 6.60 21.38 2.17
C ARG A 83 5.73 22.01 3.26
N ASN A 84 4.97 23.05 2.92
CA ASN A 84 4.15 23.78 3.90
C ASN A 84 2.96 22.93 4.39
N GLU A 85 2.45 22.05 3.54
CA GLU A 85 1.38 21.11 3.91
C GLU A 85 1.93 20.02 4.85
N TRP A 86 3.10 19.47 4.56
CA TRP A 86 3.80 18.57 5.47
C TRP A 86 4.20 19.23 6.79
N GLU A 87 4.52 20.54 6.79
CA GLU A 87 4.78 21.29 8.02
C GLU A 87 3.53 21.33 8.93
N SER A 88 2.31 21.43 8.37
CA SER A 88 1.06 21.31 9.15
C SER A 88 0.90 19.92 9.77
N VAL A 89 1.20 18.88 9.01
CA VAL A 89 1.14 17.49 9.51
C VAL A 89 2.18 17.29 10.61
N LEU A 90 3.41 17.77 10.42
CA LEU A 90 4.47 17.70 11.43
C LEU A 90 4.08 18.46 12.70
N LYS A 91 3.52 19.65 12.58
CA LYS A 91 3.04 20.46 13.70
C LYS A 91 2.02 19.69 14.56
N LEU A 92 0.93 19.21 13.95
CA LEU A 92 -0.14 18.55 14.70
C LEU A 92 0.28 17.17 15.22
N SER A 93 1.01 16.38 14.42
CA SER A 93 1.52 15.09 14.87
C SER A 93 2.51 15.21 16.03
N THR A 94 3.28 16.30 16.10
CA THR A 94 4.13 16.61 17.25
C THR A 94 3.28 17.03 18.45
N ALA A 95 2.34 17.95 18.25
CA ALA A 95 1.49 18.47 19.33
C ALA A 95 0.63 17.37 20.00
N TRP A 96 0.18 16.38 19.24
CA TRP A 96 -0.73 15.33 19.71
C TRP A 96 -0.05 13.99 19.97
N ASN A 97 1.30 13.95 19.91
CA ASN A 97 2.10 12.75 20.10
C ASN A 97 1.73 11.60 19.15
N LEU A 98 1.49 11.91 17.88
CA LEU A 98 1.22 10.93 16.82
C LEU A 98 2.53 10.50 16.17
N GLY A 99 3.24 9.59 16.83
CA GLY A 99 4.62 9.22 16.52
C GLY A 99 4.82 8.74 15.07
N THR A 100 3.93 7.90 14.58
CA THR A 100 4.08 7.33 13.22
C THR A 100 3.84 8.39 12.15
N LEU A 101 2.82 9.24 12.33
CA LEU A 101 2.54 10.37 11.44
C LEU A 101 3.66 11.40 11.45
N ARG A 102 4.24 11.66 12.62
CA ARG A 102 5.38 12.56 12.78
C ARG A 102 6.60 12.06 12.02
N ALA A 103 6.93 10.77 12.14
CA ALA A 103 8.03 10.15 11.41
C ALA A 103 7.82 10.25 9.87
N LEU A 104 6.60 9.99 9.40
CA LEU A 104 6.25 10.14 7.98
C LEU A 104 6.41 11.58 7.51
N ALA A 105 5.90 12.55 8.27
CA ALA A 105 6.02 13.96 7.92
C ALA A 105 7.49 14.36 7.80
N MET A 106 8.34 13.90 8.73
CA MET A 106 9.78 14.15 8.67
C MET A 106 10.43 13.56 7.41
N ASP A 107 10.19 12.28 7.10
CA ASP A 107 10.72 11.62 5.89
C ASP A 107 10.24 12.32 4.60
N SER A 108 8.96 12.66 4.55
CA SER A 108 8.35 13.30 3.40
C SER A 108 8.85 14.74 3.20
N MET A 109 9.11 15.47 4.29
CA MET A 109 9.74 16.79 4.20
C MET A 109 11.18 16.71 3.66
N LEU A 110 11.97 15.69 4.05
CA LEU A 110 13.31 15.48 3.50
C LEU A 110 13.28 15.24 1.98
N LYS A 111 12.28 14.50 1.49
CA LYS A 111 12.05 14.28 0.04
C LYS A 111 11.69 15.56 -0.71
N CYS A 112 11.09 16.55 -0.04
CA CYS A 112 10.77 17.85 -0.62
C CYS A 112 11.96 18.84 -0.70
N SER A 113 13.20 18.42 -0.36
CA SER A 113 14.40 19.27 -0.34
C SER A 113 14.26 20.53 0.52
N ILE A 114 14.41 20.37 1.84
CA ILE A 114 14.34 21.47 2.80
C ILE A 114 15.68 22.22 2.82
N GLY A 115 15.67 23.54 2.62
CA GLY A 115 16.87 24.36 2.79
C GLY A 115 17.35 24.41 4.25
N SER A 116 18.67 24.49 4.46
CA SER A 116 19.32 24.37 5.76
C SER A 116 18.80 25.37 6.81
N VAL A 117 18.49 26.61 6.41
CA VAL A 117 17.91 27.62 7.31
C VAL A 117 16.54 27.18 7.84
N THR A 118 15.67 26.71 6.95
CA THR A 118 14.35 26.21 7.32
C THR A 118 14.48 24.97 8.20
N LYS A 119 15.39 24.05 7.84
CA LYS A 119 15.67 22.83 8.58
C LYS A 119 16.12 23.12 10.02
N LEU A 120 16.96 24.14 10.24
CA LEU A 120 17.35 24.59 11.58
C LEU A 120 16.15 25.10 12.40
N ARG A 121 15.34 25.97 11.80
CA ARG A 121 14.14 26.54 12.43
C ARG A 121 13.15 25.43 12.85
N LEU A 122 12.86 24.52 11.92
CA LEU A 122 11.95 23.41 12.14
C LEU A 122 12.48 22.40 13.15
N GLY A 123 13.79 22.15 13.14
CA GLY A 123 14.43 21.27 14.10
C GLY A 123 14.29 21.76 15.54
N GLY A 124 14.39 23.07 15.76
CA GLY A 124 14.08 23.67 17.06
C GLY A 124 12.59 23.66 17.37
N ALA A 125 11.74 24.11 16.44
CA ALA A 125 10.30 24.27 16.68
C ALA A 125 9.56 22.94 16.94
N TYR A 126 10.02 21.86 16.34
CA TYR A 126 9.37 20.55 16.42
C TYR A 126 10.26 19.49 17.05
N ASN A 127 11.24 19.83 17.89
CA ASN A 127 12.08 18.86 18.61
C ASN A 127 12.70 17.78 17.71
N VAL A 128 13.44 18.20 16.67
CA VAL A 128 14.19 17.30 15.77
C VAL A 128 15.69 17.64 15.85
N PRO A 129 16.43 17.07 16.82
CA PRO A 129 17.85 17.38 17.02
C PRO A 129 18.72 17.08 15.80
N THR A 130 18.39 16.03 15.04
CA THR A 130 19.13 15.65 13.84
C THR A 130 19.06 16.74 12.77
N TRP A 131 17.90 17.39 12.61
CA TRP A 131 17.74 18.50 11.68
C TRP A 131 18.55 19.73 12.09
N ILE A 132 18.65 20.03 13.38
CA ILE A 132 19.53 21.09 13.89
C ILE A 132 20.99 20.80 13.52
N LYS A 133 21.46 19.57 13.81
CA LYS A 133 22.85 19.17 13.53
C LYS A 133 23.18 19.22 12.04
N GLU A 134 22.31 18.66 11.21
CA GLU A 134 22.49 18.66 9.75
C GLU A 134 22.45 20.06 9.17
N ALA A 135 21.49 20.89 9.58
CA ALA A 135 21.39 22.27 9.14
C ALA A 135 22.62 23.10 9.52
N CYS A 136 23.11 23.00 10.77
CA CYS A 136 24.33 23.69 11.19
C CYS A 136 25.55 23.21 10.40
N ARG A 137 25.68 21.91 10.15
CA ARG A 137 26.78 21.36 9.34
C ARG A 137 26.75 21.91 7.92
N GLU A 138 25.59 21.87 7.26
CA GLU A 138 25.38 22.40 5.91
C GLU A 138 25.69 23.91 5.86
N LEU A 139 25.18 24.69 6.82
CA LEU A 139 25.41 26.15 6.90
C LEU A 139 26.84 26.52 7.23
N VAL A 140 27.60 25.68 7.94
CA VAL A 140 29.02 25.94 8.23
C VAL A 140 29.92 25.57 7.04
N GLN A 141 29.59 24.50 6.31
CA GLN A 141 30.38 23.99 5.21
C GLN A 141 30.08 24.65 3.85
N ARG A 142 28.93 25.31 3.70
CA ARG A 142 28.54 25.99 2.45
C ARG A 142 29.58 27.04 2.02
N PRO A 143 29.98 27.14 0.74
CA PRO A 143 30.89 28.18 0.29
C PRO A 143 30.29 29.58 0.40
N ASP A 144 29.01 29.73 0.03
CA ASP A 144 28.32 31.02 0.00
C ASP A 144 28.05 31.57 1.41
N PRO A 145 28.24 32.89 1.63
CA PRO A 145 27.90 33.55 2.88
C PRO A 145 26.39 33.49 3.14
N ILE A 146 25.99 33.65 4.40
CA ILE A 146 24.59 33.72 4.81
C ILE A 146 23.99 35.02 4.27
N SER A 147 22.87 34.96 3.54
CA SER A 147 22.21 36.15 3.01
C SER A 147 21.51 36.94 4.12
N GLU A 148 21.12 38.18 3.84
CA GLU A 148 20.37 39.01 4.80
C GLU A 148 19.02 38.40 5.15
N GLU A 149 18.31 37.82 4.17
CA GLU A 149 17.03 37.14 4.38
C GLU A 149 17.19 35.84 5.17
N GLU A 150 18.30 35.11 4.97
CA GLU A 150 18.64 33.94 5.78
C GLU A 150 18.98 34.33 7.21
N GLY A 151 19.79 35.38 7.40
CA GLY A 151 20.16 35.89 8.71
C GLY A 151 18.96 36.36 9.52
N THR A 152 18.01 37.03 8.86
CA THR A 152 16.74 37.47 9.46
C THR A 152 15.91 36.27 9.93
N ARG A 153 15.84 35.20 9.12
CA ARG A 153 15.08 33.98 9.46
C ARG A 153 15.74 33.14 10.56
N LEU A 154 17.07 33.11 10.63
CA LEU A 154 17.83 32.42 11.68
C LEU A 154 17.73 33.13 13.04
N GLY A 155 17.59 34.45 13.02
CA GLY A 155 17.71 35.29 14.21
C GLY A 155 19.17 35.55 14.61
N SER A 156 19.38 36.63 15.36
CA SER A 156 20.71 37.16 15.67
C SER A 156 21.61 36.16 16.42
N ILE A 157 21.03 35.36 17.31
CA ILE A 157 21.78 34.40 18.14
C ILE A 157 22.33 33.25 17.28
N ALA A 158 21.47 32.58 16.51
CA ALA A 158 21.87 31.46 15.65
C ALA A 158 22.84 31.94 14.55
N LEU A 159 22.55 33.10 13.94
CA LEU A 159 23.43 33.72 12.94
C LEU A 159 24.84 33.96 13.50
N SER A 160 24.95 34.58 14.68
CA SER A 160 26.24 34.87 15.30
C SER A 160 27.04 33.59 15.59
N ARG A 161 26.37 32.53 16.09
CA ARG A 161 27.00 31.23 16.35
C ARG A 161 27.50 30.57 15.07
N ILE A 162 26.69 30.53 14.02
CA ILE A 162 27.07 29.94 12.73
C ILE A 162 28.24 30.72 12.10
N CYS A 163 28.18 32.07 12.09
CA CYS A 163 29.27 32.89 11.57
C CYS A 163 30.59 32.66 12.33
N ARG A 164 30.53 32.56 13.66
CA ARG A 164 31.70 32.24 14.49
C ARG A 164 32.26 30.86 14.14
N MET A 165 31.41 29.84 14.02
CA MET A 165 31.84 28.50 13.63
C MET A 165 32.50 28.48 12.24
N ARG A 166 31.91 29.18 11.25
CA ARG A 166 32.50 29.34 9.92
C ARG A 166 33.89 29.99 9.98
N GLU A 167 34.05 31.01 10.83
CA GLU A 167 35.33 31.69 11.01
C GLU A 167 36.40 30.75 11.63
N GLU A 168 36.02 29.95 12.62
CA GLU A 168 36.91 28.96 13.23
C GLU A 168 37.35 27.87 12.23
N VAL A 169 36.45 27.41 11.35
CA VAL A 169 36.79 26.50 10.25
C VAL A 169 37.84 27.11 9.32
N ILE A 170 37.67 28.39 8.94
CA ILE A 170 38.62 29.09 8.08
C ILE A 170 39.99 29.25 8.78
N LYS A 171 40.00 29.58 10.08
CA LYS A 171 41.24 29.70 10.87
C LYS A 171 41.92 28.36 11.09
N GLY A 172 41.16 27.29 11.34
CA GLY A 172 41.66 25.92 11.51
C GLY A 172 42.22 25.32 10.22
N GLY A 173 41.57 25.57 9.07
CA GLY A 173 42.06 25.17 7.76
C GLY A 173 43.41 25.80 7.39
N LYS A 174 43.64 27.06 7.78
CA LYS A 174 44.93 27.75 7.59
C LYS A 174 46.09 27.14 8.38
N LYS A 175 45.83 26.41 9.47
CA LYS A 175 46.88 25.75 10.27
C LYS A 175 47.39 24.44 9.67
N LYS A 176 46.62 23.79 8.76
CA LYS A 176 47.03 22.52 8.09
C LYS A 176 47.67 22.72 6.71
N VAL A 177 47.58 23.91 6.11
CA VAL A 177 48.24 24.22 4.83
C VAL A 177 49.72 24.56 5.10
N THR A 178 50.52 23.52 5.33
CA THR A 178 51.98 23.62 5.26
C THR A 178 52.38 23.39 3.81
N VAL A 179 52.79 24.46 3.14
CA VAL A 179 53.61 24.56 1.92
C VAL A 179 53.76 23.27 1.09
N ALA A 180 52.71 22.83 0.39
CA ALA A 180 52.84 22.05 -0.84
C ALA A 180 51.53 22.05 -1.63
N SER A 181 51.65 22.17 -2.95
CA SER A 181 50.60 22.11 -3.98
C SER A 181 49.52 23.18 -3.97
N ARG A 182 49.80 24.17 -4.83
CA ARG A 182 48.88 25.08 -5.49
C ARG A 182 47.97 24.24 -6.41
N TRP A 183 46.66 24.42 -6.25
CA TRP A 183 45.55 23.75 -6.97
C TRP A 183 45.27 22.29 -6.57
N SER A 184 44.03 22.05 -6.12
CA SER A 184 43.49 20.82 -5.52
C SER A 184 43.84 20.60 -4.05
N THR A 185 43.10 21.25 -3.14
CA THR A 185 43.03 20.81 -1.74
C THR A 185 41.58 20.45 -1.45
N GLN A 186 41.28 19.15 -1.51
CA GLN A 186 40.11 18.58 -0.87
C GLN A 186 40.09 19.05 0.59
N LEU A 187 39.12 19.91 0.93
CA LEU A 187 38.70 20.17 2.30
C LEU A 187 38.13 18.85 2.85
N HIS A 188 38.99 17.99 3.38
CA HIS A 188 38.58 16.79 4.09
C HIS A 188 38.86 16.95 5.60
N ASP A 189 37.79 16.69 6.36
CA ASP A 189 37.68 16.50 7.80
C ASP A 189 38.02 17.66 8.73
N TYR A 190 37.28 18.77 8.61
CA TYR A 190 36.88 19.49 9.82
C TYR A 190 35.52 18.97 10.26
N ASP A 191 35.51 18.12 11.29
CA ASP A 191 34.26 17.70 11.91
C ASP A 191 33.75 18.79 12.85
N CYS A 192 32.86 19.64 12.32
CA CYS A 192 32.19 20.67 13.11
C CYS A 192 31.19 20.10 14.14
N ALA A 193 31.04 18.77 14.27
CA ALA A 193 30.12 18.16 15.23
C ALA A 193 30.37 18.63 16.67
N GLN A 194 31.63 18.69 17.13
CA GLN A 194 31.93 19.14 18.50
C GLN A 194 31.57 20.61 18.73
N ASP A 195 31.78 21.46 17.72
CA ASP A 195 31.38 22.87 17.79
C ASP A 195 29.86 23.02 17.76
N ILE A 196 29.16 22.21 16.96
CA ILE A 196 27.69 22.21 16.92
C ILE A 196 27.14 21.86 18.31
N GLU A 197 27.62 20.78 18.91
CA GLU A 197 27.22 20.37 20.27
C GLU A 197 27.52 21.46 21.30
N LYS A 198 28.65 22.15 21.17
CA LYS A 198 29.02 23.24 22.08
C LYS A 198 28.10 24.47 21.94
N TYR A 199 27.94 24.99 20.73
CA TYR A 199 27.23 26.26 20.49
C TYR A 199 25.70 26.12 20.48
N PHE A 200 25.20 24.92 20.19
CA PHE A 200 23.76 24.62 20.14
C PHE A 200 23.33 23.60 21.21
N SER A 201 24.14 23.38 22.25
CA SER A 201 23.87 22.45 23.36
C SER A 201 22.45 22.61 23.91
N ARG A 202 22.05 23.83 24.26
CA ARG A 202 20.71 24.11 24.79
C ARG A 202 19.61 23.75 23.79
N GLU A 203 19.72 24.18 22.54
CA GLU A 203 18.71 23.88 21.51
C GLU A 203 18.63 22.38 21.21
N LEU A 204 19.76 21.67 21.29
CA LEU A 204 19.84 20.22 21.12
C LEU A 204 19.25 19.47 22.31
N GLU A 205 19.53 19.92 23.55
CA GLU A 205 18.95 19.37 24.77
C GLU A 205 17.44 19.61 24.82
N GLU A 206 16.97 20.81 24.46
CA GLU A 206 15.54 21.15 24.34
C GLU A 206 14.86 20.29 23.28
N ALA A 207 15.45 20.18 22.09
CA ALA A 207 14.92 19.36 21.01
C ALA A 207 14.99 17.85 21.30
N ALA A 208 15.87 17.40 22.19
CA ALA A 208 16.00 16.00 22.59
C ALA A 208 14.99 15.59 23.68
N ARG A 209 14.25 16.55 24.26
CA ARG A 209 13.19 16.23 25.22
C ARG A 209 12.10 15.40 24.55
N PRO A 210 11.53 14.39 25.25
CA PRO A 210 10.39 13.65 24.75
C PRO A 210 9.28 14.61 24.32
N VAL A 211 8.66 14.34 23.18
CA VAL A 211 7.54 15.13 22.66
C VAL A 211 6.38 15.20 23.68
N ALA A 212 6.23 14.16 24.51
CA ALA A 212 5.28 14.11 25.61
C ALA A 212 5.47 15.19 26.70
N ASP A 213 6.66 15.79 26.81
CA ASP A 213 6.94 16.91 27.72
C ASP A 213 6.60 18.29 27.11
N ILE A 214 6.19 18.33 25.84
CA ILE A 214 5.53 19.51 25.24
C ILE A 214 4.09 19.58 25.76
N LYS A 215 3.90 19.52 27.08
CA LYS A 215 2.58 19.65 27.73
C LYS A 215 1.96 21.03 27.60
N SER A 216 2.65 21.97 26.95
CA SER A 216 2.30 23.37 26.99
C SER A 216 2.37 23.95 25.59
N THR A 217 1.24 24.53 25.15
CA THR A 217 1.06 25.48 24.03
C THR A 217 0.32 24.99 22.77
N MET A 218 -0.23 23.76 22.71
CA MET A 218 -1.35 23.44 21.79
C MET A 218 -2.42 22.65 22.52
N VAL A 219 -3.16 23.42 23.32
CA VAL A 219 -4.21 23.00 24.24
C VAL A 219 -5.29 22.26 23.43
N ILE A 220 -5.72 21.10 23.88
CA ILE A 220 -7.07 20.63 23.55
C ILE A 220 -7.96 21.40 24.52
N ASP A 221 -8.76 22.35 24.06
CA ASP A 221 -9.77 22.96 24.95
C ASP A 221 -10.91 21.96 25.03
N ILE A 222 -10.80 21.06 26.01
CA ILE A 222 -11.76 19.96 26.21
C ILE A 222 -13.12 20.49 26.73
N THR A 223 -13.24 21.80 27.01
CA THR A 223 -14.43 22.41 27.60
C THR A 223 -15.49 22.71 26.56
N THR A 224 -16.13 21.67 26.05
CA THR A 224 -17.47 21.83 25.49
C THR A 224 -18.43 21.62 26.65
N THR A 225 -18.79 22.72 27.30
CA THR A 225 -19.78 22.67 28.39
C THR A 225 -21.17 22.42 27.78
N ASP A 226 -22.12 21.89 28.54
CA ASP A 226 -23.49 21.68 28.03
C ASP A 226 -24.14 22.99 27.54
N ALA A 227 -23.61 24.15 27.95
CA ALA A 227 -24.00 25.47 27.46
C ALA A 227 -23.62 25.74 26.00
N ASP A 228 -22.62 25.05 25.45
CA ASP A 228 -22.12 25.25 24.08
C ASP A 228 -22.86 24.37 23.04
N ALA A 229 -23.68 23.42 23.49
CA ALA A 229 -24.40 22.47 22.63
C ALA A 229 -25.26 23.12 21.52
N PRO A 230 -25.99 24.24 21.74
CA PRO A 230 -26.75 24.90 20.68
C PRO A 230 -25.86 25.49 19.58
N TYR A 231 -24.67 25.99 19.94
CA TYR A 231 -23.70 26.55 19.00
C TYR A 231 -23.07 25.45 18.15
N LEU A 232 -22.71 24.31 18.74
CA LEU A 232 -22.15 23.16 18.01
C LEU A 232 -23.08 22.63 16.92
N GLN A 233 -24.39 22.61 17.17
CA GLN A 233 -25.38 22.17 16.19
C GLN A 233 -25.51 23.12 14.98
N SER A 234 -25.11 24.38 15.15
CA SER A 234 -25.12 25.40 14.10
C SER A 234 -23.85 25.45 13.25
N LEU A 235 -22.78 24.76 13.67
CA LEU A 235 -21.51 24.79 12.97
C LEU A 235 -21.58 24.08 11.61
N PRO A 236 -20.91 24.62 10.58
CA PRO A 236 -20.76 23.92 9.31
C PRO A 236 -19.97 22.62 9.52
N ARG A 237 -20.43 21.55 8.88
CA ARG A 237 -19.78 20.24 8.89
C ARG A 237 -18.71 20.20 7.80
N SER A 238 -17.57 19.58 8.08
CA SER A 238 -16.54 19.36 7.06
C SER A 238 -17.09 18.44 5.95
N GLU A 239 -17.06 18.92 4.71
CA GLU A 239 -17.51 18.15 3.54
C GLU A 239 -16.70 16.86 3.30
N LYS A 240 -15.43 16.86 3.74
CA LYS A 240 -14.51 15.74 3.55
C LYS A 240 -14.47 14.82 4.76
N PHE A 241 -14.47 15.40 5.97
CA PHE A 241 -14.17 14.69 7.21
C PHE A 241 -15.30 14.76 8.24
N TYR A 242 -16.56 14.83 7.76
CA TYR A 242 -17.74 14.53 8.56
C TYR A 242 -18.33 13.20 8.09
N MET A 243 -17.81 12.10 8.64
CA MET A 243 -18.07 10.74 8.18
C MET A 243 -19.26 10.11 8.91
N GLY A 244 -20.35 9.87 8.18
CA GLY A 244 -21.46 9.04 8.62
C GLY A 244 -21.07 7.55 8.67
N HIS A 245 -21.78 6.79 9.50
CA HIS A 245 -21.58 5.34 9.61
C HIS A 245 -22.79 4.60 9.05
N VAL A 246 -22.53 3.42 8.53
CA VAL A 246 -23.53 2.43 8.12
C VAL A 246 -23.28 1.15 8.89
N ILE A 247 -24.36 0.49 9.30
CA ILE A 247 -24.31 -0.79 10.03
C ILE A 247 -24.80 -1.91 9.12
N PHE A 248 -23.92 -2.85 8.84
CA PHE A 248 -24.21 -4.08 8.09
C PHE A 248 -24.32 -5.27 9.04
N ARG A 249 -25.23 -6.19 8.73
CA ARG A 249 -25.29 -7.51 9.35
C ARG A 249 -24.91 -8.57 8.32
N VAL A 250 -23.83 -9.30 8.59
CA VAL A 250 -23.35 -10.42 7.76
C VAL A 250 -23.34 -11.68 8.62
N GLY A 251 -24.30 -12.57 8.39
CA GLY A 251 -24.57 -13.69 9.29
C GLY A 251 -25.01 -13.22 10.69
N ASP A 252 -24.25 -13.60 11.71
CA ASP A 252 -24.50 -13.26 13.11
C ASP A 252 -23.58 -12.13 13.63
N VAL A 253 -22.94 -11.38 12.72
CA VAL A 253 -21.98 -10.32 13.06
C VAL A 253 -22.44 -8.96 12.53
N LEU A 254 -22.33 -7.92 13.36
CA LEU A 254 -22.55 -6.52 13.01
C LEU A 254 -21.24 -5.80 12.72
N PHE A 255 -21.22 -5.08 11.61
CA PHE A 255 -20.13 -4.24 11.16
C PHE A 255 -20.62 -2.80 11.11
N LYS A 256 -19.94 -1.89 11.78
CA LYS A 256 -20.25 -0.45 11.78
C LYS A 256 -19.06 0.29 11.19
N VAL A 257 -19.21 0.83 9.99
CA VAL A 257 -18.09 1.40 9.23
C VAL A 257 -18.52 2.71 8.56
N PRO A 258 -17.57 3.59 8.16
CA PRO A 258 -17.90 4.76 7.36
C PRO A 258 -18.73 4.40 6.12
N GLN A 259 -19.69 5.24 5.76
CA GLN A 259 -20.56 4.96 4.61
C GLN A 259 -19.86 5.24 3.27
N ARG A 260 -19.06 6.31 3.21
CA ARG A 260 -18.55 6.90 1.96
C ARG A 260 -17.83 5.91 1.03
N PRO A 261 -16.96 4.99 1.50
CA PRO A 261 -16.31 4.04 0.58
C PRO A 261 -17.28 3.07 -0.10
N PHE A 262 -18.44 2.77 0.50
CA PHE A 262 -19.47 1.94 -0.11
C PHE A 262 -20.29 2.69 -1.18
N GLU A 263 -20.27 4.02 -1.20
CA GLU A 263 -20.93 4.84 -2.24
C GLU A 263 -20.24 4.72 -3.60
N LEU A 264 -19.05 4.09 -3.65
CA LEU A 264 -18.31 3.86 -4.89
C LEU A 264 -18.74 2.60 -5.64
N GLY A 265 -19.54 1.73 -5.02
CA GLY A 265 -19.95 0.45 -5.59
C GLY A 265 -21.45 0.23 -5.51
N GLU A 266 -21.96 -0.61 -6.41
CA GLU A 266 -23.37 -0.99 -6.45
C GLU A 266 -23.62 -2.30 -5.67
N PRO A 267 -24.79 -2.52 -5.07
CA PRO A 267 -26.00 -1.70 -5.12
C PRO A 267 -26.01 -0.54 -4.11
N PHE A 268 -24.93 -0.36 -3.34
CA PHE A 268 -24.90 0.55 -2.20
C PHE A 268 -25.01 2.03 -2.61
N ALA A 269 -24.32 2.43 -3.67
CA ALA A 269 -24.42 3.76 -4.24
C ALA A 269 -25.88 4.12 -4.56
N THR A 270 -26.60 3.25 -5.28
CA THR A 270 -28.03 3.44 -5.55
C THR A 270 -28.84 3.45 -4.25
N MET A 271 -28.63 2.47 -3.37
CA MET A 271 -29.36 2.31 -2.11
C MET A 271 -29.29 3.57 -1.23
N PHE A 272 -28.11 4.16 -1.06
CA PHE A 272 -27.92 5.35 -0.22
C PHE A 272 -28.51 6.63 -0.83
N ASN A 273 -28.72 6.66 -2.15
CA ASN A 273 -29.34 7.79 -2.84
C ASN A 273 -30.88 7.69 -2.90
N LEU A 274 -31.48 6.56 -2.51
CA LEU A 274 -32.93 6.41 -2.50
C LEU A 274 -33.56 7.25 -1.37
N PRO A 275 -34.71 7.90 -1.64
CA PRO A 275 -35.43 8.65 -0.62
C PRO A 275 -35.91 7.70 0.48
N GLN A 276 -35.50 7.97 1.71
CA GLN A 276 -35.89 7.17 2.87
C GLN A 276 -37.34 7.47 3.27
N SER A 277 -38.05 6.46 3.76
CA SER A 277 -39.46 6.63 4.14
C SER A 277 -39.59 7.68 5.23
N SER A 278 -40.47 8.66 5.02
CA SER A 278 -40.65 9.83 5.89
C SER A 278 -41.43 9.53 7.17
N ASN A 279 -41.61 8.24 7.53
CA ASN A 279 -42.39 7.86 8.69
C ASN A 279 -41.67 8.29 9.97
N PRO A 280 -42.23 9.23 10.76
CA PRO A 280 -41.62 9.68 11.99
C PRO A 280 -41.73 8.54 13.03
N GLY A 281 -40.67 7.72 13.12
CA GLY A 281 -40.58 6.60 14.08
C GLY A 281 -39.85 5.37 13.55
N SER A 282 -39.68 5.22 12.23
CA SER A 282 -38.85 4.13 11.67
C SER A 282 -37.42 4.62 11.49
N ALA A 283 -36.48 4.03 12.23
CA ALA A 283 -35.06 4.24 11.98
C ALA A 283 -34.72 3.82 10.55
N SER A 284 -33.87 4.59 9.87
CA SER A 284 -33.34 4.22 8.56
C SER A 284 -32.67 2.85 8.62
N GLU A 285 -32.81 2.07 7.56
CA GLU A 285 -31.97 0.89 7.39
C GLU A 285 -30.49 1.29 7.45
N GLY A 286 -29.68 0.51 8.16
CA GLY A 286 -28.26 0.77 8.42
C GLY A 286 -27.94 1.81 9.49
N SER A 287 -28.93 2.46 10.12
CA SER A 287 -28.69 3.56 11.07
C SER A 287 -28.44 3.14 12.52
N CYS A 288 -28.92 1.96 12.94
CA CYS A 288 -28.69 1.41 14.28
C CYS A 288 -28.61 -0.12 14.29
N ASP A 289 -28.14 -0.68 15.40
CA ASP A 289 -27.99 -2.14 15.59
C ASP A 289 -29.30 -2.91 15.45
N GLN A 290 -30.44 -2.26 15.68
CA GLN A 290 -31.78 -2.86 15.55
C GLN A 290 -32.27 -2.91 14.10
N THR A 291 -31.76 -2.03 13.23
CA THR A 291 -32.13 -1.95 11.82
C THR A 291 -30.89 -1.95 10.92
N PRO A 292 -30.03 -2.99 10.97
CA PRO A 292 -28.85 -3.07 10.11
C PRO A 292 -29.24 -3.43 8.67
N ILE A 293 -28.36 -3.13 7.72
CA ILE A 293 -28.49 -3.62 6.34
C ILE A 293 -28.07 -5.10 6.31
N PHE A 294 -28.99 -5.98 5.92
CA PHE A 294 -28.73 -7.42 5.89
C PHE A 294 -28.06 -7.84 4.58
N ILE A 295 -26.83 -8.35 4.67
CA ILE A 295 -26.11 -8.87 3.52
C ILE A 295 -26.28 -10.39 3.46
N GLN A 296 -26.88 -10.89 2.38
CA GLN A 296 -27.09 -12.32 2.14
C GLN A 296 -26.02 -12.88 1.19
N GLY A 297 -25.67 -14.17 1.36
CA GLY A 297 -24.74 -14.86 0.45
C GLY A 297 -23.26 -14.55 0.65
N VAL A 298 -22.92 -13.74 1.66
CA VAL A 298 -21.55 -13.34 2.01
C VAL A 298 -21.21 -13.86 3.40
N THR A 299 -20.00 -14.37 3.58
CA THR A 299 -19.52 -14.77 4.91
C THR A 299 -18.92 -13.58 5.66
N SER A 300 -18.94 -13.59 6.98
CA SER A 300 -18.32 -12.51 7.78
C SER A 300 -16.82 -12.39 7.50
N LYS A 301 -16.13 -13.50 7.18
CA LYS A 301 -14.71 -13.50 6.78
C LYS A 301 -14.50 -12.82 5.43
N ASP A 302 -15.33 -13.15 4.44
CA ASP A 302 -15.24 -12.51 3.11
C ASP A 302 -15.41 -10.98 3.26
N PHE A 303 -16.36 -10.58 4.10
CA PHE A 303 -16.63 -9.17 4.36
C PHE A 303 -15.49 -8.48 5.09
N GLN A 304 -14.91 -9.11 6.13
CA GLN A 304 -13.70 -8.62 6.81
C GLN A 304 -12.54 -8.41 5.84
N ALA A 305 -12.31 -9.32 4.89
CA ALA A 305 -11.26 -9.17 3.89
C ALA A 305 -11.45 -7.93 3.01
N LEU A 306 -12.69 -7.64 2.57
CA LEU A 306 -13.00 -6.40 1.85
C LEU A 306 -12.79 -5.17 2.74
N LEU A 307 -13.27 -5.22 4.00
CA LEU A 307 -13.11 -4.13 4.95
C LEU A 307 -11.64 -3.86 5.30
N GLY A 308 -10.77 -4.88 5.27
CA GLY A 308 -9.32 -4.73 5.39
C GLY A 308 -8.68 -3.89 4.29
N ILE A 309 -9.29 -3.87 3.10
CA ILE A 309 -8.87 -3.04 1.99
C ILE A 309 -9.48 -1.64 2.10
N LEU A 310 -10.79 -1.55 2.38
CA LEU A 310 -11.51 -0.29 2.50
C LEU A 310 -11.08 0.55 3.71
N TYR A 311 -10.76 -0.12 4.81
CA TYR A 311 -10.35 0.48 6.09
C TYR A 311 -9.12 -0.24 6.65
N PRO A 312 -7.92 0.03 6.09
CA PRO A 312 -6.68 -0.55 6.55
C PRO A 312 -6.48 -0.31 8.05
N VAL A 313 -5.91 -1.31 8.72
CA VAL A 313 -5.72 -1.31 10.18
C VAL A 313 -4.54 -0.43 10.59
N GLY A 314 -3.60 -0.15 9.68
CA GLY A 314 -2.48 0.75 9.91
C GLY A 314 -2.56 2.02 9.09
N ILE A 315 -1.94 3.09 9.59
CA ILE A 315 -1.81 4.38 8.88
C ILE A 315 -0.83 4.25 7.68
N PHE A 316 0.00 3.20 7.60
CA PHE A 316 1.04 3.05 6.58
C PHE A 316 1.17 1.68 5.92
N PHE A 317 1.77 1.74 4.73
CA PHE A 317 2.21 0.66 3.84
C PHE A 317 2.61 -0.61 4.61
N ASN A 318 1.81 -1.65 4.35
CA ASN A 318 1.96 -3.07 4.68
C ASN A 318 0.68 -3.68 5.29
N SER A 319 -0.34 -2.87 5.62
CA SER A 319 -1.63 -3.43 6.04
C SER A 319 -2.25 -4.30 4.94
N LEU A 320 -2.08 -3.94 3.66
CA LEU A 320 -2.56 -4.72 2.52
C LEU A 320 -1.65 -5.91 2.20
N THR A 321 -0.36 -5.85 2.54
CA THR A 321 0.57 -6.99 2.36
C THR A 321 0.39 -8.09 3.41
N ALA A 322 -0.42 -7.84 4.44
CA ALA A 322 -0.78 -8.85 5.44
C ALA A 322 -1.93 -9.77 5.00
N LEU A 323 -2.67 -9.41 3.93
CA LEU A 323 -3.78 -10.19 3.43
C LEU A 323 -3.28 -11.49 2.75
N SER A 324 -3.90 -12.61 3.12
CA SER A 324 -3.63 -13.92 2.54
C SER A 324 -4.22 -14.05 1.13
N VAL A 325 -3.85 -15.13 0.41
CA VAL A 325 -4.45 -15.45 -0.90
C VAL A 325 -5.98 -15.58 -0.78
N ASP A 326 -6.46 -16.21 0.30
CA ASP A 326 -7.90 -16.39 0.55
C ASP A 326 -8.61 -15.04 0.82
N ASP A 327 -7.94 -14.11 1.49
CA ASP A 327 -8.47 -12.76 1.73
C ASP A 327 -8.54 -11.98 0.41
N TRP A 328 -7.51 -12.08 -0.44
CA TRP A 328 -7.53 -11.44 -1.74
C TRP A 328 -8.56 -12.07 -2.70
N GLU A 329 -8.78 -13.38 -2.66
CA GLU A 329 -9.89 -14.01 -3.41
C GLU A 329 -11.25 -13.51 -2.88
N SER A 330 -11.41 -13.39 -1.56
CA SER A 330 -12.63 -12.86 -0.95
C SER A 330 -12.90 -11.41 -1.36
N ALA A 331 -11.85 -10.59 -1.37
CA ALA A 331 -11.91 -9.22 -1.86
C ALA A 331 -12.25 -9.17 -3.36
N LEU A 332 -11.65 -10.03 -4.19
CA LEU A 332 -11.96 -10.15 -5.62
C LEU A 332 -13.42 -10.53 -5.83
N LYS A 333 -13.94 -11.48 -5.05
CA LYS A 333 -15.34 -11.91 -5.08
C LYS A 333 -16.28 -10.74 -4.79
N LEU A 334 -16.07 -10.05 -3.67
CA LEU A 334 -16.98 -8.98 -3.25
C LEU A 334 -16.86 -7.73 -4.13
N SER A 335 -15.64 -7.37 -4.54
CA SER A 335 -15.43 -6.26 -5.47
C SER A 335 -16.00 -6.51 -6.85
N THR A 336 -16.04 -7.76 -7.32
CA THR A 336 -16.75 -8.13 -8.57
C THR A 336 -18.26 -8.13 -8.38
N MET A 337 -18.76 -8.64 -7.24
CA MET A 337 -20.19 -8.68 -6.94
C MET A 337 -20.80 -7.29 -6.74
N TRP A 338 -20.04 -6.37 -6.14
CA TRP A 338 -20.50 -5.04 -5.74
C TRP A 338 -19.91 -3.90 -6.58
N ASP A 339 -19.38 -4.24 -7.76
CA ASP A 339 -18.83 -3.29 -8.73
C ASP A 339 -17.88 -2.24 -8.12
N PHE A 340 -16.86 -2.72 -7.41
CA PHE A 340 -15.76 -1.89 -6.90
C PHE A 340 -14.53 -2.04 -7.82
N PRO A 341 -14.44 -1.31 -8.94
CA PRO A 341 -13.44 -1.57 -9.98
C PRO A 341 -12.00 -1.38 -9.50
N GLU A 342 -11.72 -0.38 -8.66
CA GLU A 342 -10.38 -0.14 -8.13
C GLU A 342 -9.92 -1.26 -7.20
N ILE A 343 -10.82 -1.74 -6.33
CA ILE A 343 -10.54 -2.85 -5.40
C ILE A 343 -10.34 -4.14 -6.20
N ARG A 344 -11.20 -4.38 -7.19
CA ARG A 344 -11.08 -5.53 -8.10
C ARG A 344 -9.72 -5.53 -8.77
N GLN A 345 -9.31 -4.41 -9.36
CA GLN A 345 -8.01 -4.30 -10.02
C GLN A 345 -6.83 -4.46 -9.05
N HIS A 346 -6.99 -4.05 -7.80
CA HIS A 346 -5.98 -4.26 -6.77
C HIS A 346 -5.85 -5.74 -6.38
N ALA A 347 -6.98 -6.42 -6.14
CA ALA A 347 -7.01 -7.85 -5.83
C ALA A 347 -6.41 -8.70 -6.96
N ILE A 348 -6.72 -8.39 -8.22
CA ILE A 348 -6.12 -9.05 -9.40
C ILE A 348 -4.60 -8.89 -9.36
N ARG A 349 -4.07 -7.68 -9.21
CA ARG A 349 -2.61 -7.47 -9.20
C ARG A 349 -1.90 -8.26 -8.10
N HIS A 350 -2.49 -8.35 -6.91
CA HIS A 350 -1.90 -9.10 -5.78
C HIS A 350 -1.97 -10.61 -5.96
N LEU A 351 -3.10 -11.12 -6.49
CA LEU A 351 -3.28 -12.54 -6.76
C LEU A 351 -2.43 -13.04 -7.93
N GLN A 352 -2.22 -12.23 -8.97
CA GLN A 352 -1.47 -12.62 -10.17
C GLN A 352 -0.05 -13.12 -9.84
N ALA A 353 0.58 -12.59 -8.79
CA ALA A 353 1.91 -12.99 -8.36
C ALA A 353 1.95 -14.28 -7.52
N GLN A 354 0.79 -14.78 -7.07
CA GLN A 354 0.69 -15.85 -6.06
C GLN A 354 -0.07 -17.09 -6.54
N VAL A 355 -0.96 -16.95 -7.53
CA VAL A 355 -1.79 -18.06 -8.03
C VAL A 355 -1.03 -18.91 -9.05
N ASP A 356 -1.22 -20.23 -9.00
CA ASP A 356 -0.69 -21.14 -10.00
C ASP A 356 -1.55 -21.16 -11.28
N CYS A 357 -1.10 -21.88 -12.31
CA CYS A 357 -1.83 -21.98 -13.59
C CYS A 357 -3.21 -22.65 -13.47
N VAL A 358 -3.43 -23.55 -12.51
CA VAL A 358 -4.75 -24.20 -12.31
C VAL A 358 -5.70 -23.21 -11.66
N GLN A 359 -5.27 -22.56 -10.58
CA GLN A 359 -6.00 -21.50 -9.89
C GLN A 359 -6.27 -20.33 -10.83
N GLY A 360 -5.30 -19.94 -11.66
CA GLY A 360 -5.45 -18.90 -12.67
C GLY A 360 -6.58 -19.19 -13.66
N ILE A 361 -6.72 -20.42 -14.14
CA ILE A 361 -7.85 -20.84 -15.00
C ILE A 361 -9.18 -20.73 -14.23
N GLN A 362 -9.23 -21.23 -12.99
CA GLN A 362 -10.47 -21.19 -12.20
C GLN A 362 -10.93 -19.76 -11.90
N LEU A 363 -10.02 -18.92 -11.42
CA LEU A 363 -10.32 -17.54 -11.03
C LEU A 363 -10.64 -16.67 -12.25
N SER A 364 -9.91 -16.85 -13.35
CA SER A 364 -10.18 -16.11 -14.59
C SER A 364 -11.54 -16.41 -15.19
N SER A 365 -11.96 -17.67 -15.19
CA SER A 365 -13.29 -18.09 -15.60
C SER A 365 -14.36 -17.57 -14.62
N LYS A 366 -14.16 -17.77 -13.31
CA LYS A 366 -15.13 -17.41 -12.26
C LYS A 366 -15.40 -15.91 -12.14
N TYR A 367 -14.38 -15.06 -12.33
CA TYR A 367 -14.46 -13.61 -12.13
C TYR A 367 -14.25 -12.80 -13.42
N ALA A 368 -14.30 -13.45 -14.59
CA ALA A 368 -14.09 -12.86 -15.91
C ALA A 368 -12.83 -11.98 -15.99
N ILE A 369 -11.66 -12.61 -15.83
CA ILE A 369 -10.33 -11.96 -15.92
C ILE A 369 -9.66 -12.40 -17.23
N PRO A 370 -9.89 -11.69 -18.35
CA PRO A 370 -9.48 -12.15 -19.67
C PRO A 370 -7.97 -12.32 -19.82
N GLU A 371 -7.17 -11.52 -19.13
CA GLU A 371 -5.71 -11.54 -19.26
C GLU A 371 -5.09 -12.81 -18.69
N TRP A 372 -5.78 -13.49 -17.76
CA TRP A 372 -5.23 -14.64 -17.03
C TRP A 372 -5.50 -15.96 -17.74
N LEU A 373 -6.69 -16.15 -18.32
CA LEU A 373 -7.09 -17.42 -18.90
C LEU A 373 -6.12 -17.95 -19.98
N PRO A 374 -5.74 -17.17 -21.03
CA PRO A 374 -4.85 -17.68 -22.06
C PRO A 374 -3.45 -17.98 -21.51
N LEU A 375 -2.92 -17.11 -20.63
CA LEU A 375 -1.61 -17.29 -20.02
C LEU A 375 -1.56 -18.57 -19.17
N ALA A 376 -2.59 -18.80 -18.36
CA ALA A 376 -2.68 -19.95 -17.49
C ALA A 376 -2.87 -21.27 -18.26
N LEU A 377 -3.70 -21.26 -19.32
CA LEU A 377 -3.86 -22.40 -20.24
C LEU A 377 -2.54 -22.75 -20.94
N GLU A 378 -1.83 -21.75 -21.47
CA GLU A 378 -0.52 -21.97 -22.11
C GLU A 378 0.51 -22.54 -21.14
N GLN A 379 0.59 -22.02 -19.92
CA GLN A 379 1.49 -22.53 -18.88
C GLN A 379 1.19 -24.00 -18.56
N LEU A 380 -0.09 -24.36 -18.42
CA LEU A 380 -0.49 -25.72 -18.06
C LEU A 380 -0.30 -26.72 -19.22
N VAL A 381 -0.48 -26.25 -20.47
CA VAL A 381 -0.15 -27.02 -21.68
C VAL A 381 1.35 -27.31 -21.77
N LYS A 382 2.20 -26.32 -21.48
CA LYS A 382 3.68 -26.43 -21.54
C LYS A 382 4.29 -27.16 -20.33
N ARG A 383 3.54 -27.32 -19.24
CA ARG A 383 4.02 -27.95 -18.00
C ARG A 383 4.47 -29.40 -18.24
N VAL A 384 5.66 -29.78 -17.78
CA VAL A 384 6.19 -31.15 -17.93
C VAL A 384 5.27 -32.19 -17.28
N ALA A 385 4.88 -31.98 -16.02
CA ALA A 385 3.93 -32.85 -15.34
C ALA A 385 2.55 -32.81 -16.00
N THR A 386 1.94 -33.99 -16.15
CA THR A 386 0.56 -34.14 -16.62
C THR A 386 -0.45 -33.60 -15.61
N ILE A 387 -1.73 -33.49 -15.99
CA ILE A 387 -2.81 -33.07 -15.10
C ILE A 387 -3.11 -34.18 -14.10
N GLU A 388 -3.11 -33.85 -12.81
CA GLU A 388 -3.47 -34.77 -11.75
C GLU A 388 -4.98 -34.96 -11.63
N LYS A 389 -5.41 -36.06 -10.99
CA LYS A 389 -6.84 -36.34 -10.78
C LYS A 389 -7.55 -35.24 -9.98
N ALA A 390 -6.86 -34.60 -9.04
CA ALA A 390 -7.40 -33.47 -8.28
C ALA A 390 -7.59 -32.24 -9.17
N GLU A 391 -6.59 -31.90 -9.98
CA GLU A 391 -6.65 -30.79 -10.94
C GLU A 391 -7.73 -31.00 -12.01
N CYS A 392 -7.93 -32.22 -12.50
CA CYS A 392 -9.03 -32.52 -13.42
C CYS A 392 -10.42 -32.16 -12.85
N ARG A 393 -10.62 -32.32 -11.53
CA ARG A 393 -11.88 -31.92 -10.88
C ARG A 393 -12.04 -30.40 -10.82
N LEU A 394 -10.94 -29.69 -10.64
CA LEU A 394 -10.89 -28.23 -10.55
C LEU A 394 -11.07 -27.57 -11.92
N LEU A 395 -10.43 -28.14 -12.95
CA LEU A 395 -10.45 -27.65 -14.32
C LEU A 395 -11.73 -28.00 -15.08
N GLY A 396 -12.45 -29.06 -14.68
CA GLY A 396 -13.64 -29.51 -15.38
C GLY A 396 -13.37 -29.76 -16.87
N MET A 397 -14.10 -29.08 -17.75
CA MET A 397 -13.98 -29.25 -19.20
C MET A 397 -12.67 -28.74 -19.80
N TYR A 398 -11.99 -27.80 -19.12
CA TYR A 398 -10.68 -27.33 -19.57
C TYR A 398 -9.64 -28.47 -19.62
N ALA A 399 -9.74 -29.46 -18.72
CA ALA A 399 -8.81 -30.59 -18.68
C ALA A 399 -8.78 -31.37 -19.99
N CYS A 400 -9.94 -31.59 -20.63
CA CYS A 400 -10.02 -32.32 -21.90
C CYS A 400 -9.34 -31.54 -23.03
N GLY A 401 -9.58 -30.23 -23.14
CA GLY A 401 -8.94 -29.39 -24.15
C GLY A 401 -7.41 -29.35 -23.97
N ILE A 402 -6.94 -29.21 -22.73
CA ILE A 402 -5.51 -29.20 -22.41
C ILE A 402 -4.86 -30.53 -22.82
N LEU A 403 -5.48 -31.67 -22.48
CA LEU A 403 -4.96 -32.99 -22.85
C LEU A 403 -4.94 -33.20 -24.36
N ARG A 404 -5.94 -32.70 -25.10
CA ARG A 404 -5.96 -32.73 -26.58
C ARG A 404 -4.81 -31.93 -27.17
N ILE A 405 -4.53 -30.72 -26.65
CA ILE A 405 -3.39 -29.91 -27.12
C ILE A 405 -2.07 -30.63 -26.80
N ARG A 406 -1.90 -31.14 -25.58
CA ARG A 406 -0.70 -31.87 -25.17
C ARG A 406 -0.47 -33.14 -25.99
N GLU A 407 -1.55 -33.84 -26.37
CA GLU A 407 -1.46 -34.98 -27.28
C GLU A 407 -0.97 -34.56 -28.68
N ARG A 408 -1.52 -33.46 -29.24
CA ARG A 408 -1.05 -32.91 -30.52
C ARG A 408 0.42 -32.48 -30.45
N MET A 409 0.84 -31.87 -29.35
CA MET A 409 2.24 -31.50 -29.10
C MET A 409 3.16 -32.73 -29.09
N LEU A 410 2.78 -33.78 -28.36
CA LEU A 410 3.54 -35.03 -28.30
C LEU A 410 3.65 -35.69 -29.68
N ARG A 411 2.57 -35.70 -30.47
CA ARG A 411 2.57 -36.23 -31.84
C ARG A 411 3.51 -35.44 -32.75
N ALA A 412 3.41 -34.11 -32.74
CA ALA A 412 4.29 -33.24 -33.52
C ALA A 412 5.77 -33.41 -33.14
N HIS A 413 6.05 -33.58 -31.85
CA HIS A 413 7.41 -33.84 -31.36
C HIS A 413 7.95 -35.20 -31.82
N ILE A 414 7.14 -36.26 -31.74
CA ILE A 414 7.50 -37.59 -32.25
C ILE A 414 7.78 -37.54 -33.76
N GLU A 415 6.95 -36.83 -34.53
CA GLU A 415 7.15 -36.65 -35.98
C GLU A 415 8.42 -35.86 -36.29
N HIS A 416 8.72 -34.81 -35.52
CA HIS A 416 9.96 -34.05 -35.65
C HIS A 416 11.20 -34.92 -35.40
N ILE A 417 11.20 -35.72 -34.34
CA ILE A 417 12.29 -36.66 -34.04
C ILE A 417 12.44 -37.69 -35.17
N ARG A 418 11.33 -38.27 -35.66
CA ARG A 418 11.36 -39.23 -36.78
C ARG A 418 11.96 -38.61 -38.03
N ALA A 419 11.52 -37.41 -38.40
CA ALA A 419 12.06 -36.70 -39.56
C ALA A 419 13.56 -36.38 -39.40
N GLY A 420 14.01 -36.04 -38.18
CA GLY A 420 15.42 -35.86 -37.86
C GLY A 420 16.24 -37.14 -38.08
N ILE A 421 15.77 -38.26 -37.53
CA ILE A 421 16.39 -39.58 -37.68
C ILE A 421 16.43 -40.02 -39.15
N ASP A 422 15.32 -39.87 -39.88
CA ASP A 422 15.23 -40.22 -41.31
C ASP A 422 16.19 -39.37 -42.15
N GLY A 423 16.31 -38.07 -41.85
CA GLY A 423 17.24 -37.17 -42.51
C GLY A 423 18.71 -37.48 -42.22
N GLU A 424 19.03 -37.95 -41.02
CA GLU A 424 20.38 -38.38 -40.63
C GLU A 424 20.74 -39.74 -41.23
N LEU A 425 19.82 -40.71 -41.22
CA LEU A 425 19.95 -41.97 -41.93
C LEU A 425 20.15 -41.75 -43.43
N GLY A 426 19.38 -40.84 -44.03
CA GLY A 426 19.53 -40.45 -45.44
C GLY A 426 20.95 -39.96 -45.74
N ARG A 427 21.50 -39.07 -44.90
CA ARG A 427 22.88 -38.56 -45.02
C ARG A 427 23.93 -39.67 -44.88
N LEU A 428 23.75 -40.60 -43.95
CA LEU A 428 24.68 -41.73 -43.76
C LEU A 428 24.66 -42.76 -44.89
N LEU A 429 23.53 -42.86 -45.60
CA LEU A 429 23.34 -43.78 -46.73
C LEU A 429 23.66 -43.14 -48.08
N GLU A 430 24.04 -41.86 -48.14
CA GLU A 430 24.47 -41.22 -49.37
C GLU A 430 25.76 -41.90 -49.90
N PRO A 431 25.79 -42.34 -51.17
CA PRO A 431 26.93 -43.04 -51.75
C PRO A 431 28.04 -42.05 -52.13
N LYS A 432 28.62 -41.37 -51.14
CA LYS A 432 29.89 -40.66 -51.32
C LYS A 432 30.86 -41.05 -50.21
N SER A 433 31.79 -41.91 -50.62
CA SER A 433 33.03 -42.37 -49.94
C SER A 433 32.88 -43.46 -48.86
N LEU A 434 32.84 -44.72 -49.30
CA LEU A 434 33.26 -45.86 -48.48
C LEU A 434 34.41 -46.61 -49.18
N PRO A 435 35.67 -46.20 -48.98
CA PRO A 435 36.79 -47.11 -49.16
C PRO A 435 37.00 -47.90 -47.86
N GLY A 436 36.56 -49.16 -47.83
CA GLY A 436 36.91 -50.14 -46.81
C GLY A 436 36.05 -50.13 -45.55
N TRP A 437 34.89 -50.80 -45.60
CA TRP A 437 34.08 -51.08 -44.40
C TRP A 437 34.52 -52.41 -43.76
N PRO A 438 35.07 -52.46 -42.53
CA PRO A 438 35.23 -53.71 -41.80
C PRO A 438 33.91 -54.11 -41.15
N ARG A 439 33.52 -55.37 -41.30
CA ARG A 439 32.32 -55.98 -40.70
C ARG A 439 32.20 -55.67 -39.19
N ALA A 440 31.40 -54.67 -38.85
CA ALA A 440 30.86 -54.45 -37.51
C ALA A 440 29.44 -53.86 -37.65
N ALA A 441 28.56 -54.62 -38.31
CA ALA A 441 27.13 -54.37 -38.28
C ALA A 441 26.61 -54.73 -36.89
N GLY A 442 26.47 -53.74 -36.00
CA GLY A 442 25.88 -53.98 -34.69
C GLY A 442 25.78 -52.81 -33.72
N LEU A 443 26.55 -51.72 -33.88
CA LEU A 443 26.68 -50.71 -32.81
C LEU A 443 26.33 -49.26 -33.18
N CYS A 444 26.00 -48.94 -34.44
CA CYS A 444 25.79 -47.55 -34.87
C CYS A 444 24.35 -47.05 -34.65
N ALA A 445 23.34 -47.91 -34.81
CA ALA A 445 21.95 -47.52 -34.66
C ALA A 445 21.54 -47.24 -33.21
N THR A 446 22.23 -47.83 -32.23
CA THR A 446 21.96 -47.61 -30.80
C THR A 446 22.56 -46.31 -30.27
N ALA A 447 23.75 -45.92 -30.74
CA ALA A 447 24.43 -44.70 -30.30
C ALA A 447 23.70 -43.42 -30.76
N ILE A 448 23.21 -43.38 -32.01
CA ILE A 448 22.41 -42.26 -32.53
C ILE A 448 21.06 -42.17 -31.79
N ARG A 449 20.48 -43.31 -31.43
CA ARG A 449 19.22 -43.37 -30.68
C ARG A 449 19.39 -42.77 -29.28
N ASP A 450 20.50 -43.06 -28.61
CA ASP A 450 20.77 -42.54 -27.26
C ASP A 450 21.15 -41.05 -27.27
N GLU A 451 21.81 -40.54 -28.32
CA GLU A 451 22.19 -39.12 -28.45
C GLU A 451 20.99 -38.22 -28.82
N VAL A 452 20.05 -38.70 -29.64
CA VAL A 452 18.80 -38.00 -29.99
C VAL A 452 17.76 -38.06 -28.86
N LEU A 453 17.80 -39.09 -28.00
CA LEU A 453 16.89 -39.24 -26.86
C LEU A 453 17.40 -38.57 -25.56
N ASN A 454 18.69 -38.23 -25.47
CA ASN A 454 19.30 -37.57 -24.30
C ASN A 454 19.22 -36.04 -24.33
N THR A 455 18.55 -35.44 -25.30
CA THR A 455 18.24 -34.02 -25.20
C THR A 455 17.18 -33.84 -24.13
N GLU A 456 17.55 -33.25 -22.99
CA GLU A 456 16.62 -32.71 -21.99
C GLU A 456 15.75 -31.55 -22.57
N ASP A 457 15.59 -31.47 -23.88
CA ASP A 457 14.76 -30.50 -24.58
C ASP A 457 13.30 -30.92 -24.48
N THR A 458 12.69 -30.52 -23.37
CA THR A 458 11.24 -30.47 -23.21
C THR A 458 10.63 -29.64 -24.35
N PHE A 459 10.15 -30.31 -25.40
CA PHE A 459 9.40 -29.73 -26.54
C PHE A 459 10.11 -28.63 -27.37
N GLY A 460 11.36 -28.26 -27.07
CA GLY A 460 12.02 -27.06 -27.60
C GLY A 460 12.34 -27.05 -29.11
N GLY A 461 12.42 -28.21 -29.76
CA GLY A 461 12.81 -28.32 -31.17
C GLY A 461 11.67 -28.50 -32.19
N ALA A 462 10.47 -28.89 -31.74
CA ALA A 462 9.37 -29.20 -32.65
C ALA A 462 8.55 -27.94 -33.01
N PRO A 463 8.21 -27.70 -34.30
CA PRO A 463 7.40 -26.55 -34.69
C PRO A 463 5.95 -26.77 -34.24
N PHE A 464 5.63 -26.35 -33.02
CA PHE A 464 4.26 -26.37 -32.49
C PHE A 464 3.91 -25.03 -31.85
N ASP A 465 2.94 -24.34 -32.45
CA ASP A 465 2.44 -23.07 -31.93
C ASP A 465 1.38 -23.33 -30.84
N CYS A 466 1.85 -23.39 -29.59
CA CYS A 466 1.00 -23.60 -28.42
C CYS A 466 -0.04 -22.49 -28.26
N THR A 467 0.34 -21.24 -28.53
CA THR A 467 -0.55 -20.08 -28.40
C THR A 467 -1.70 -20.17 -29.38
N LYS A 468 -1.41 -20.51 -30.65
CA LYS A 468 -2.44 -20.77 -31.66
C LYS A 468 -3.34 -21.94 -31.27
N ALA A 469 -2.76 -23.05 -30.83
CA ALA A 469 -3.54 -24.23 -30.43
C ALA A 469 -4.47 -23.95 -29.25
N VAL A 470 -4.04 -23.17 -28.25
CA VAL A 470 -4.89 -22.74 -27.13
C VAL A 470 -6.03 -21.85 -27.62
N ARG A 471 -5.77 -20.89 -28.52
CA ARG A 471 -6.82 -20.02 -29.06
C ARG A 471 -7.87 -20.77 -29.87
N GLU A 472 -7.46 -21.75 -30.68
CA GLU A 472 -8.37 -22.57 -31.48
C GLU A 472 -9.20 -23.52 -30.61
N GLU A 473 -8.58 -24.12 -29.60
CA GLU A 473 -9.23 -25.12 -28.75
C GLU A 473 -10.23 -24.49 -27.76
N PHE A 474 -9.95 -23.28 -27.28
CA PHE A 474 -10.73 -22.57 -26.26
C PHE A 474 -11.36 -21.28 -26.78
N GLU A 475 -11.66 -21.21 -28.08
CA GLU A 475 -12.19 -19.99 -28.73
C GLU A 475 -13.47 -19.47 -28.06
N ALA A 476 -14.39 -20.37 -27.71
CA ALA A 476 -15.66 -20.01 -27.10
C ALA A 476 -15.46 -19.44 -25.68
N GLU A 477 -14.65 -20.11 -24.88
CA GLU A 477 -14.35 -19.72 -23.50
C GLU A 477 -13.55 -18.41 -23.45
N LEU A 478 -12.62 -18.22 -24.37
CA LEU A 478 -11.87 -16.96 -24.51
C LEU A 478 -12.79 -15.81 -24.94
N ARG A 479 -13.78 -16.05 -25.81
CA ARG A 479 -14.79 -15.04 -26.14
C ARG A 479 -15.68 -14.71 -24.96
N GLU A 480 -16.11 -15.72 -24.20
CA GLU A 480 -16.99 -15.53 -23.05
C GLU A 480 -16.32 -14.72 -21.93
N CYS A 481 -15.03 -14.92 -21.69
CA CYS A 481 -14.29 -14.15 -20.69
C CYS A 481 -13.73 -12.82 -21.20
N GLY A 482 -13.89 -12.49 -22.49
CA GLY A 482 -13.42 -11.25 -23.11
C GLY A 482 -11.94 -11.23 -23.52
N ALA A 483 -11.31 -12.40 -23.65
CA ALA A 483 -9.89 -12.58 -23.97
C ALA A 483 -9.59 -12.85 -25.46
N TRP A 484 -10.60 -12.80 -26.34
CA TRP A 484 -10.50 -13.16 -27.76
C TRP A 484 -10.13 -12.01 -28.69
#